data_AF-A0A929C4C0-F1
#
_entry.id   AF-A0A929C4C0-F1
#
_cell.length_a   1.000
_cell.length_b   1.000
_cell.length_c   1.000
_cell.angle_alpha   90.00
_cell.angle_beta   90.00
_cell.angle_gamma   90.00
#
_symmetry.space_group_name_H-M   'P 1'
#
loop_
_entity.id
_entity.type
_entity.pdbx_description
1 polymer ?
#
loop_
_entity_poly.entity_id
_entity_poly.type
_entity_poly.pdbx_seq_one_letter_code
_entity_poly.pdbx_strand_id
1 'polypeptide(L)'
;LDCEARWLHYKLSARQVYQIGGWGGISPEEFIEGSERIDRALVESGSKHRGGWGIPDQETVEGTESEWGSEPGLDQALEVFAREQGYGFERITFDDPQGFSRLAFLAHEELYRRQGREAEGVVVETFTQYDPQLVLSSCLLPLWLIFNTTDSREFLETQTQFFPRGKPVYFSGLVTLSRTPDMVPWEGWAKALEGFSWTSIGARPSRYPEDLISLWRWSERLRDLAPPLEAAKPSTLPLSALLDLIPQV
;
A
#
# COMPACT_ATOMS: atom_id res chain seq x y z
N LEU A 1 1.83 8.11 13.51
CA LEU A 1 1.63 6.78 12.93
C LEU A 1 2.91 6.01 13.17
N ASP A 2 2.80 4.79 13.66
CA ASP A 2 3.92 3.97 14.12
C ASP A 2 3.75 2.57 13.53
N CYS A 3 4.50 2.25 12.49
CA CYS A 3 4.43 0.91 11.89
C CYS A 3 5.52 0.03 12.48
N GLU A 4 5.10 -1.07 13.11
CA GLU A 4 6.00 -2.03 13.75
C GLU A 4 6.53 -3.09 12.78
N ALA A 5 6.35 -2.88 11.46
CA ALA A 5 6.86 -3.77 10.41
C ALA A 5 8.35 -4.08 10.62
N ARG A 6 8.65 -5.39 10.70
CA ARG A 6 9.99 -5.94 10.91
C ARG A 6 10.50 -6.61 9.65
N TRP A 7 11.81 -6.64 9.47
CA TRP A 7 12.45 -7.31 8.35
C TRP A 7 13.83 -7.87 8.73
N LEU A 8 14.42 -8.71 7.86
CA LEU A 8 15.79 -9.21 8.04
C LEU A 8 16.83 -8.33 7.36
N HIS A 9 17.95 -8.12 8.05
CA HIS A 9 19.04 -7.26 7.63
C HIS A 9 20.37 -7.97 7.78
N TYR A 10 21.34 -7.59 6.95
CA TYR A 10 22.75 -7.81 7.21
C TYR A 10 23.33 -6.64 8.01
N LYS A 11 23.93 -6.93 9.16
CA LYS A 11 24.62 -5.90 9.95
C LYS A 11 25.98 -5.61 9.33
N LEU A 12 26.19 -4.37 8.89
CA LEU A 12 27.46 -3.91 8.29
C LEU A 12 28.36 -3.25 9.34
N SER A 13 27.77 -2.47 10.25
CA SER A 13 28.46 -1.85 11.38
C SER A 13 27.49 -1.53 12.52
N ALA A 14 27.92 -0.78 13.53
CA ALA A 14 27.07 -0.40 14.64
C ALA A 14 25.85 0.46 14.24
N ARG A 15 25.93 1.20 13.13
CA ARG A 15 24.88 2.13 12.67
C ARG A 15 24.47 1.92 11.21
N GLN A 16 24.91 0.80 10.61
CA GLN A 16 24.65 0.51 9.21
C GLN A 16 24.17 -0.93 9.09
N VAL A 17 23.02 -1.05 8.48
CA VAL A 17 22.36 -2.31 8.15
C VAL A 17 21.99 -2.28 6.68
N TYR A 18 21.91 -3.45 6.06
CA TYR A 18 21.44 -3.61 4.69
C TYR A 18 20.21 -4.52 4.71
N GLN A 19 19.06 -4.00 4.29
CA GLN A 19 17.83 -4.78 4.22
C GLN A 19 17.92 -5.84 3.12
N ILE A 20 17.44 -7.05 3.41
CA ILE A 20 17.46 -8.18 2.50
C ILE A 20 16.22 -8.14 1.60
N GLY A 21 16.37 -7.80 0.33
CA GLY A 21 15.22 -7.67 -0.57
C GLY A 21 14.32 -6.49 -0.19
N GLY A 22 13.04 -6.59 -0.52
CA GLY A 22 12.04 -5.56 -0.23
C GLY A 22 10.67 -6.17 0.04
N TRP A 23 9.79 -5.37 0.62
CA TRP A 23 8.43 -5.79 0.95
C TRP A 23 7.67 -6.25 -0.29
N GLY A 24 6.89 -7.33 -0.14
CA GLY A 24 6.08 -7.91 -1.20
C GLY A 24 5.73 -9.35 -0.89
N GLY A 25 5.50 -10.14 -1.94
CA GLY A 25 5.12 -11.54 -1.84
C GLY A 25 6.29 -12.50 -1.65
N ILE A 26 7.53 -12.01 -1.50
CA ILE A 26 8.76 -12.79 -1.27
C ILE A 26 9.28 -12.49 0.12
N SER A 27 9.45 -13.52 0.95
CA SER A 27 9.98 -13.35 2.30
C SER A 27 11.50 -13.07 2.27
N PRO A 28 12.08 -12.45 3.30
CA PRO A 28 13.52 -12.24 3.35
C PRO A 28 14.32 -13.55 3.34
N GLU A 29 13.81 -14.63 3.93
CA GLU A 29 14.43 -15.96 3.90
C GLU A 29 14.48 -16.50 2.48
N GLU A 30 13.42 -16.33 1.71
CA GLU A 30 13.40 -16.74 0.31
C GLU A 30 14.39 -15.93 -0.54
N PHE A 31 14.57 -14.64 -0.25
CA PHE A 31 15.66 -13.87 -0.87
C PHE A 31 17.04 -14.41 -0.50
N ILE A 32 17.27 -14.90 0.72
CA ILE A 32 18.56 -15.46 1.17
C ILE A 32 18.84 -16.80 0.49
N GLU A 33 17.88 -17.72 0.58
CA GLU A 33 18.03 -19.11 0.16
C GLU A 33 17.83 -19.27 -1.36
N GLY A 34 16.95 -18.46 -1.93
CA GLY A 34 16.46 -18.59 -3.29
C GLY A 34 15.26 -19.52 -3.38
N SER A 35 14.68 -19.58 -4.57
CA SER A 35 13.56 -20.45 -4.87
C SER A 35 13.46 -20.71 -6.37
N GLU A 36 12.64 -21.69 -6.75
CA GLU A 36 12.37 -21.97 -8.16
C GLU A 36 11.77 -20.75 -8.89
N ARG A 37 10.95 -19.93 -8.21
CA ARG A 37 10.37 -18.72 -8.83
C ARG A 37 11.39 -17.61 -9.03
N ILE A 38 12.32 -17.44 -8.07
CA ILE A 38 13.44 -16.51 -8.20
C ILE A 38 14.35 -16.94 -9.35
N ASP A 39 14.73 -18.22 -9.39
CA ASP A 39 15.58 -18.75 -10.45
C ASP A 39 14.96 -18.61 -11.83
N ARG A 40 13.65 -18.89 -11.96
CA ARG A 40 12.92 -18.68 -13.21
C ARG A 40 12.96 -17.22 -13.65
N ALA A 41 12.67 -16.29 -12.75
CA ALA A 41 12.71 -14.86 -13.06
C ALA A 41 14.12 -14.41 -13.48
N LEU A 42 15.17 -14.92 -12.83
CA LEU A 42 16.56 -14.64 -13.20
C LEU A 42 16.94 -15.21 -14.58
N VAL A 43 16.45 -16.40 -14.92
CA VAL A 43 16.61 -16.96 -16.29
C VAL A 43 15.95 -16.03 -17.31
N GLU A 44 14.70 -15.64 -17.06
CA GLU A 44 13.91 -14.78 -17.96
C GLU A 44 14.55 -13.40 -18.11
N SER A 45 15.19 -12.86 -17.08
CA SER A 45 15.93 -11.60 -17.12
C SER A 45 17.31 -11.71 -17.78
N GLY A 46 17.72 -12.90 -18.24
CA GLY A 46 19.05 -13.15 -18.82
C GLY A 46 20.19 -13.19 -17.80
N SER A 47 19.88 -13.30 -16.50
CA SER A 47 20.89 -13.41 -15.45
C SER A 47 21.54 -14.81 -15.45
N LYS A 48 22.83 -14.84 -15.10
CA LYS A 48 23.58 -16.08 -14.87
C LYS A 48 23.55 -16.52 -13.40
N HIS A 49 23.08 -15.66 -12.49
CA HIS A 49 22.95 -15.96 -11.06
C HIS A 49 21.85 -16.98 -10.80
N ARG A 50 22.04 -17.87 -9.82
CA ARG A 50 21.05 -18.86 -9.39
C ARG A 50 21.08 -19.01 -7.87
N GLY A 51 19.95 -19.39 -7.29
CA GLY A 51 19.72 -19.37 -5.85
C GLY A 51 19.48 -17.96 -5.33
N GLY A 52 19.47 -17.82 -4.01
CA GLY A 52 19.27 -16.55 -3.34
C GLY A 52 20.53 -15.68 -3.30
N TRP A 53 20.45 -14.63 -2.49
CA TRP A 53 21.49 -13.63 -2.26
C TRP A 53 22.05 -13.71 -0.83
N GLY A 54 22.04 -14.91 -0.25
CA GLY A 54 22.70 -15.22 1.02
C GLY A 54 24.18 -14.84 1.00
N ILE A 55 24.66 -14.16 2.04
CA ILE A 55 26.09 -13.88 2.22
C ILE A 55 26.69 -14.97 3.11
N PRO A 56 27.68 -15.76 2.62
CA PRO A 56 28.30 -16.80 3.41
C PRO A 56 28.88 -16.27 4.72
N ASP A 57 28.71 -17.05 5.80
CA ASP A 57 29.25 -16.77 7.14
C ASP A 57 28.77 -15.45 7.78
N GLN A 58 27.69 -14.85 7.26
CA GLN A 58 27.12 -13.63 7.81
C GLN A 58 25.73 -13.90 8.40
N GLU A 59 25.59 -13.66 9.71
CA GLU A 59 24.31 -13.77 10.40
C GLU A 59 23.38 -12.59 10.03
N THR A 60 22.10 -12.89 9.92
CA THR A 60 21.06 -11.88 9.77
C THR A 60 20.60 -11.39 11.15
N VAL A 61 20.12 -10.16 11.18
CA VAL A 61 19.49 -9.56 12.36
C VAL A 61 18.12 -9.03 11.97
N GLU A 62 17.16 -9.11 12.88
CA GLU A 62 15.85 -8.48 12.68
C GLU A 62 15.93 -6.99 13.02
N GLY A 63 15.33 -6.15 12.17
CA GLY A 63 15.27 -4.71 12.30
C GLY A 63 13.90 -4.18 11.89
N THR A 64 13.75 -2.85 11.97
CA THR A 64 12.60 -2.15 11.38
C THR A 64 12.73 -2.18 9.86
N GLU A 65 11.63 -2.49 9.17
CA GLU A 65 11.60 -2.44 7.71
C GLU A 65 11.93 -1.02 7.22
N SER A 66 12.65 -0.94 6.11
CA SER A 66 13.30 0.28 5.62
C SER A 66 12.38 1.36 5.05
N GLU A 67 11.22 1.01 4.49
CA GLU A 67 10.29 1.95 3.87
C GLU A 67 9.13 2.31 4.80
N TRP A 68 8.64 1.32 5.54
CA TRP A 68 7.40 1.42 6.31
C TRP A 68 7.63 1.35 7.81
N GLY A 69 8.65 0.61 8.26
CA GLY A 69 8.99 0.46 9.68
C GLY A 69 9.39 1.80 10.32
N SER A 70 8.92 2.03 11.55
CA SER A 70 9.22 3.25 12.30
C SER A 70 10.50 3.13 13.13
N GLU A 71 11.37 4.14 13.05
CA GLU A 71 12.65 4.17 13.79
C GLU A 71 12.41 4.13 15.31
N PRO A 72 13.07 3.23 16.06
CA PRO A 72 12.93 3.17 17.51
C PRO A 72 13.37 4.48 18.16
N GLY A 73 12.58 5.02 19.09
CA GLY A 73 12.90 6.30 19.73
C GLY A 73 12.09 7.48 19.20
N LEU A 74 11.56 7.39 17.97
CA LEU A 74 10.89 8.50 17.31
C LEU A 74 9.58 8.88 18.01
N ASP A 75 8.78 7.91 18.40
CA ASP A 75 7.52 8.12 19.11
C ASP A 75 7.74 8.79 20.47
N GLN A 76 8.72 8.36 21.26
CA GLN A 76 9.02 9.00 22.54
C GLN A 76 9.54 10.43 22.34
N ALA A 77 10.36 10.69 21.32
CA ALA A 77 10.83 12.03 21.01
C ALA A 77 9.66 12.96 20.61
N LEU A 78 8.71 12.45 19.83
CA LEU A 78 7.51 13.20 19.42
C LEU A 78 6.57 13.45 20.60
N GLU A 79 6.40 12.48 21.51
CA GLU A 79 5.58 12.65 22.71
C GLU A 79 6.16 13.71 23.65
N VAL A 80 7.47 13.69 23.88
CA VAL A 80 8.18 14.71 24.67
C VAL A 80 7.96 16.10 24.05
N PHE A 81 8.20 16.22 22.75
CA PHE A 81 7.99 17.47 22.03
C PHE A 81 6.54 17.96 22.13
N ALA A 82 5.56 17.09 21.89
CA ALA A 82 4.15 17.44 21.96
C ALA A 82 3.76 17.96 23.34
N ARG A 83 4.21 17.28 24.41
CA ARG A 83 3.99 17.72 25.79
C ARG A 83 4.60 19.09 26.07
N GLU A 84 5.84 19.33 25.62
CA GLU A 84 6.54 20.61 25.81
C GLU A 84 5.85 21.78 25.09
N GLN A 85 5.23 21.52 23.95
CA GLN A 85 4.49 22.52 23.18
C GLN A 85 2.99 22.61 23.54
N GLY A 86 2.51 21.77 24.45
CA GLY A 86 1.10 21.73 24.86
C GLY A 86 0.16 21.12 23.81
N TYR A 87 0.68 20.26 22.92
CA TYR A 87 -0.12 19.49 21.97
C TYR A 87 -0.61 18.16 22.57
N GLY A 88 -1.76 17.69 22.11
CA GLY A 88 -2.17 16.30 22.31
C GLY A 88 -1.33 15.38 21.43
N PHE A 89 -0.97 14.21 21.96
CA PHE A 89 -0.23 13.19 21.23
C PHE A 89 -0.99 11.87 21.33
N GLU A 90 -1.27 11.27 20.18
CA GLU A 90 -1.86 9.94 20.10
C GLU A 90 -1.02 9.09 19.15
N ARG A 91 -0.67 7.89 19.63
CA ARG A 91 0.10 6.92 18.86
C ARG A 91 -0.87 5.91 18.25
N ILE A 92 -0.83 5.80 16.93
CA ILE A 92 -1.62 4.83 16.15
C ILE A 92 -0.62 3.83 15.57
N THR A 93 -0.76 2.57 15.96
CA THR A 93 0.23 1.53 15.73
C THR A 93 -0.37 0.34 14.98
N PHE A 94 0.35 -0.16 13.97
CA PHE A 94 0.06 -1.41 13.27
C PHE A 94 1.34 -2.14 12.87
N ASP A 95 1.31 -3.47 12.88
CA ASP A 95 2.46 -4.32 12.52
C ASP A 95 2.64 -4.43 10.99
N ASP A 96 1.58 -4.12 10.24
CA ASP A 96 1.55 -4.16 8.78
C ASP A 96 1.13 -2.77 8.22
N PRO A 97 1.86 -2.22 7.23
CA PRO A 97 1.51 -0.92 6.63
C PRO A 97 0.10 -0.87 6.02
N GLN A 98 -0.46 -2.00 5.60
CA GLN A 98 -1.83 -2.07 5.09
C GLN A 98 -2.90 -1.83 6.17
N GLY A 99 -2.55 -1.96 7.45
CA GLY A 99 -3.41 -1.51 8.55
C GLY A 99 -3.77 -0.03 8.45
N PHE A 100 -2.82 0.83 8.07
CA PHE A 100 -3.08 2.25 7.83
C PHE A 100 -3.96 2.48 6.59
N SER A 101 -3.80 1.65 5.55
CA SER A 101 -4.65 1.70 4.36
C SER A 101 -6.12 1.39 4.70
N ARG A 102 -6.35 0.33 5.50
CA ARG A 102 -7.68 -0.02 5.99
C ARG A 102 -8.26 1.05 6.93
N LEU A 103 -7.45 1.60 7.82
CA LEU A 103 -7.87 2.72 8.68
C LEU A 103 -8.31 3.93 7.84
N ALA A 104 -7.56 4.26 6.78
CA ALA A 104 -7.91 5.35 5.87
C ALA A 104 -9.24 5.09 5.15
N PHE A 105 -9.48 3.86 4.68
CA PHE A 105 -10.76 3.46 4.08
C PHE A 105 -11.94 3.70 5.05
N LEU A 106 -11.85 3.14 6.26
CA LEU A 106 -12.88 3.26 7.30
C LEU A 106 -13.08 4.73 7.74
N ALA A 107 -12.00 5.49 7.84
CA ALA A 107 -12.07 6.90 8.21
C ALA A 107 -12.81 7.73 7.16
N HIS A 108 -12.63 7.46 5.87
CA HIS A 108 -13.38 8.13 4.80
C HIS A 108 -14.86 7.72 4.80
N GLU A 109 -15.15 6.44 5.02
CA GLU A 109 -16.53 5.97 5.14
C GLU A 109 -17.26 6.64 6.31
N GLU A 110 -16.65 6.66 7.49
CA GLU A 110 -17.20 7.32 8.68
C GLU A 110 -17.35 8.83 8.49
N LEU A 111 -16.39 9.45 7.80
CA LEU A 111 -16.44 10.86 7.44
C LEU A 111 -17.68 11.18 6.59
N TYR A 112 -17.89 10.42 5.51
CA TYR A 112 -19.03 10.62 4.61
C TYR A 112 -20.36 10.31 5.31
N ARG A 113 -20.41 9.26 6.12
CA ARG A 113 -21.58 8.92 6.93
C ARG A 113 -21.98 10.06 7.87
N ARG A 114 -21.01 10.71 8.54
CA ARG A 114 -21.27 11.88 9.39
C ARG A 114 -21.75 13.11 8.62
N GLN A 115 -21.40 13.21 7.34
CA GLN A 115 -21.93 14.23 6.44
C GLN A 115 -23.33 13.89 5.89
N GLY A 116 -23.89 12.72 6.23
CA GLY A 116 -25.14 12.23 5.63
C GLY A 116 -24.99 11.88 4.15
N ARG A 117 -23.79 11.48 3.73
CA ARG A 117 -23.46 11.12 2.35
C ARG A 117 -23.03 9.66 2.29
N GLU A 118 -23.27 9.04 1.14
CA GLU A 118 -22.68 7.76 0.79
C GLU A 118 -21.46 7.99 -0.10
N ALA A 119 -20.52 7.04 -0.09
CA ALA A 119 -19.41 7.06 -1.01
C ALA A 119 -19.88 6.88 -2.47
N GLU A 120 -19.21 7.55 -3.40
CA GLU A 120 -19.50 7.42 -4.84
C GLU A 120 -18.81 6.23 -5.49
N GLY A 121 -17.90 5.57 -4.77
CA GLY A 121 -17.15 4.42 -5.26
C GLY A 121 -15.92 4.15 -4.40
N VAL A 122 -15.14 3.18 -4.87
CA VAL A 122 -13.83 2.85 -4.29
C VAL A 122 -12.76 3.15 -5.32
N VAL A 123 -11.63 3.70 -4.88
CA VAL A 123 -10.42 3.81 -5.69
C VAL A 123 -9.33 3.00 -5.01
N VAL A 124 -8.79 2.04 -5.76
CA VAL A 124 -7.69 1.17 -5.36
C VAL A 124 -6.43 1.68 -6.05
N GLU A 125 -5.55 2.30 -5.28
CA GLU A 125 -4.33 2.95 -5.76
C GLU A 125 -3.09 2.18 -5.27
N THR A 126 -2.02 2.15 -6.05
CA THR A 126 -0.84 1.32 -5.73
C THR A 126 0.42 2.19 -5.64
N PHE A 127 1.16 2.06 -4.54
CA PHE A 127 2.42 2.75 -4.27
C PHE A 127 2.36 4.26 -4.53
N THR A 128 3.22 4.78 -5.40
CA THR A 128 3.38 6.21 -5.73
C THR A 128 2.31 6.76 -6.66
N GLN A 129 1.42 5.93 -7.21
CA GLN A 129 0.35 6.36 -8.12
C GLN A 129 -0.98 6.51 -7.38
N TYR A 130 -1.08 7.54 -6.53
CA TYR A 130 -2.27 7.85 -5.72
C TYR A 130 -2.58 9.36 -5.65
N ASP A 131 -3.87 9.76 -5.62
CA ASP A 131 -4.34 11.16 -5.62
C ASP A 131 -5.32 11.43 -4.46
N PRO A 132 -4.84 11.67 -3.24
CA PRO A 132 -5.69 11.78 -2.05
C PRO A 132 -6.64 12.98 -2.12
N GLN A 133 -6.24 14.05 -2.82
CA GLN A 133 -7.08 15.22 -2.99
C GLN A 133 -8.27 14.92 -3.90
N LEU A 134 -8.03 14.23 -5.02
CA LEU A 134 -9.09 13.83 -5.93
C LEU A 134 -10.05 12.85 -5.25
N VAL A 135 -9.53 11.82 -4.56
CA VAL A 135 -10.33 10.85 -3.78
C VAL A 135 -11.32 11.56 -2.86
N LEU A 136 -10.81 12.49 -2.03
CA LEU A 136 -11.62 13.26 -1.08
C LEU A 136 -12.65 14.14 -1.80
N SER A 137 -12.23 14.85 -2.85
CA SER A 137 -13.11 15.78 -3.56
C SER A 137 -14.22 15.07 -4.35
N SER A 138 -13.98 13.82 -4.76
CA SER A 138 -14.92 12.97 -5.50
C SER A 138 -15.72 12.02 -4.60
N CYS A 139 -15.57 12.12 -3.27
CA CYS A 139 -16.28 11.30 -2.30
C CYS A 139 -16.05 9.79 -2.48
N LEU A 140 -14.83 9.41 -2.86
CA LEU A 140 -14.43 8.01 -3.03
C LEU A 140 -13.84 7.46 -1.72
N LEU A 141 -13.93 6.15 -1.53
CA LEU A 141 -13.20 5.44 -0.47
C LEU A 141 -11.82 5.04 -1.01
N PRO A 142 -10.70 5.47 -0.39
CA PRO A 142 -9.38 5.05 -0.79
C PRO A 142 -9.05 3.67 -0.24
N LEU A 143 -8.49 2.81 -1.09
CA LEU A 143 -7.73 1.65 -0.66
C LEU A 143 -6.34 1.71 -1.31
N TRP A 144 -5.30 1.87 -0.50
CA TRP A 144 -3.93 1.91 -0.98
C TRP A 144 -3.27 0.53 -0.85
N LEU A 145 -2.58 0.11 -1.90
CA LEU A 145 -1.80 -1.12 -1.98
C LEU A 145 -0.31 -0.77 -2.04
N ILE A 146 0.53 -1.61 -1.41
CA ILE A 146 1.98 -1.33 -1.33
C ILE A 146 2.61 -1.48 -2.70
N PHE A 147 2.42 -2.63 -3.36
CA PHE A 147 3.01 -2.94 -4.66
C PHE A 147 2.09 -3.81 -5.52
N ASN A 148 2.56 -4.09 -6.73
CA ASN A 148 1.94 -4.98 -7.71
C ASN A 148 2.12 -6.49 -7.37
N THR A 149 2.21 -6.84 -6.10
CA THR A 149 2.68 -8.14 -5.61
C THR A 149 1.55 -8.99 -5.05
N THR A 150 1.79 -10.29 -4.86
CA THR A 150 0.75 -11.26 -4.47
C THR A 150 0.09 -10.95 -3.13
N ASP A 151 0.86 -10.50 -2.15
CA ASP A 151 0.41 -10.05 -0.84
C ASP A 151 -0.57 -8.86 -0.95
N SER A 152 -0.28 -7.90 -1.83
CA SER A 152 -1.18 -6.75 -2.08
C SER A 152 -2.50 -7.17 -2.75
N ARG A 153 -2.47 -8.20 -3.61
CA ARG A 153 -3.70 -8.79 -4.18
C ARG A 153 -4.51 -9.53 -3.12
N GLU A 154 -3.86 -10.33 -2.29
CA GLU A 154 -4.52 -11.07 -1.20
C GLU A 154 -5.18 -10.10 -0.21
N PHE A 155 -4.49 -9.02 0.13
CA PHE A 155 -5.09 -7.95 0.92
C PHE A 155 -6.31 -7.34 0.24
N LEU A 156 -6.20 -6.94 -1.04
CA LEU A 156 -7.35 -6.44 -1.80
C LEU A 156 -8.55 -7.39 -1.73
N GLU A 157 -8.33 -8.70 -1.92
CA GLU A 157 -9.37 -9.73 -1.81
C GLU A 157 -10.06 -9.68 -0.43
N THR A 158 -9.30 -9.54 0.67
CA THR A 158 -9.88 -9.37 2.01
C THR A 158 -10.70 -8.10 2.17
N GLN A 159 -10.37 -7.02 1.45
CA GLN A 159 -11.03 -5.73 1.58
C GLN A 159 -12.31 -5.62 0.73
N THR A 160 -12.43 -6.40 -0.35
CA THR A 160 -13.61 -6.35 -1.25
C THR A 160 -14.94 -6.58 -0.53
N GLN A 161 -14.95 -7.29 0.61
CA GLN A 161 -16.17 -7.50 1.39
C GLN A 161 -16.76 -6.19 1.96
N PHE A 162 -15.93 -5.15 2.12
CA PHE A 162 -16.34 -3.83 2.60
C PHE A 162 -16.71 -2.86 1.48
N PHE A 163 -16.54 -3.25 0.21
CA PHE A 163 -16.84 -2.35 -0.90
C PHE A 163 -18.36 -2.14 -1.05
N PRO A 164 -18.82 -0.87 -1.20
CA PRO A 164 -20.24 -0.58 -1.38
C PRO A 164 -20.77 -1.25 -2.65
N ARG A 165 -21.84 -2.05 -2.51
CA ARG A 165 -22.44 -2.78 -3.63
C ARG A 165 -23.12 -1.82 -4.60
N GLY A 166 -22.96 -2.07 -5.90
CA GLY A 166 -23.54 -1.26 -6.96
C GLY A 166 -22.82 0.07 -7.24
N LYS A 167 -21.73 0.37 -6.52
CA LYS A 167 -20.86 1.52 -6.80
C LYS A 167 -19.64 1.10 -7.65
N PRO A 168 -19.06 2.01 -8.45
CA PRO A 168 -17.88 1.72 -9.26
C PRO A 168 -16.63 1.49 -8.40
N VAL A 169 -15.72 0.66 -8.93
CA VAL A 169 -14.36 0.49 -8.40
C VAL A 169 -13.34 0.95 -9.45
N TYR A 170 -12.44 1.84 -9.08
CA TYR A 170 -11.37 2.31 -9.96
C TYR A 170 -10.06 1.69 -9.52
N PHE A 171 -9.36 0.96 -10.41
CA PHE A 171 -8.12 0.28 -10.06
C PHE A 171 -6.92 0.89 -10.78
N SER A 172 -5.90 1.28 -10.00
CA SER A 172 -4.63 1.80 -10.48
C SER A 172 -3.50 0.81 -10.20
N GLY A 173 -3.28 -0.12 -11.14
CA GLY A 173 -2.06 -0.95 -11.14
C GLY A 173 -0.83 -0.08 -11.44
N LEU A 174 0.21 -0.23 -10.62
CA LEU A 174 1.43 0.57 -10.66
C LEU A 174 2.23 0.29 -11.95
N VAL A 175 2.89 1.31 -12.50
CA VAL A 175 3.84 1.22 -13.61
C VAL A 175 5.24 1.12 -13.02
N THR A 176 5.83 -0.08 -13.05
CA THR A 176 7.15 -0.34 -12.40
C THR A 176 8.30 -0.51 -13.38
N LEU A 177 8.03 -0.68 -14.69
CA LEU A 177 9.02 -1.01 -15.75
C LEU A 177 9.92 -2.23 -15.46
N SER A 178 9.66 -2.92 -14.36
CA SER A 178 10.36 -4.09 -13.87
C SER A 178 9.33 -5.17 -13.58
N ARG A 179 9.72 -6.43 -13.76
CA ARG A 179 8.91 -7.60 -13.41
C ARG A 179 9.61 -8.32 -12.27
N THR A 180 8.89 -8.54 -11.18
CA THR A 180 9.38 -9.28 -10.02
C THR A 180 8.75 -10.68 -10.00
N PRO A 181 9.39 -11.67 -9.35
CA PRO A 181 8.91 -13.07 -9.34
C PRO A 181 7.53 -13.27 -8.69
N ASP A 182 7.11 -12.31 -7.87
CA ASP A 182 5.85 -12.24 -7.12
C ASP A 182 4.87 -11.22 -7.70
N MET A 183 5.17 -10.62 -8.86
CA MET A 183 4.27 -9.68 -9.51
C MET A 183 3.00 -10.40 -9.96
N VAL A 184 1.87 -9.84 -9.57
CA VAL A 184 0.55 -10.33 -9.96
C VAL A 184 0.29 -9.97 -11.42
N PRO A 185 -0.02 -10.96 -12.28
CA PRO A 185 -0.41 -10.66 -13.66
C PRO A 185 -1.76 -9.93 -13.68
N TRP A 186 -2.06 -9.22 -14.77
CA TRP A 186 -3.28 -8.41 -14.87
C TRP A 186 -4.56 -9.20 -14.57
N GLU A 187 -4.62 -10.46 -15.02
CA GLU A 187 -5.73 -11.38 -14.80
C GLU A 187 -5.95 -11.67 -13.31
N GLY A 188 -4.89 -11.64 -12.50
CA GLY A 188 -4.97 -11.80 -11.05
C GLY A 188 -5.72 -10.64 -10.39
N TRP A 189 -5.46 -9.40 -10.82
CA TRP A 189 -6.21 -8.22 -10.37
C TRP A 189 -7.66 -8.25 -10.85
N ALA A 190 -7.89 -8.60 -12.12
CA ALA A 190 -9.23 -8.71 -12.69
C ALA A 190 -10.10 -9.74 -11.94
N LYS A 191 -9.49 -10.85 -11.53
CA LYS A 191 -10.15 -11.88 -10.71
C LYS A 191 -10.46 -11.40 -9.30
N ALA A 192 -9.54 -10.69 -8.65
CA ALA A 192 -9.77 -10.13 -7.31
C ALA A 192 -10.94 -9.13 -7.28
N LEU A 193 -11.21 -8.44 -8.40
CA LEU A 193 -12.32 -7.49 -8.55
C LEU A 193 -13.55 -8.09 -9.27
N GLU A 194 -13.59 -9.41 -9.45
CA GLU A 194 -14.72 -10.09 -10.07
C GLU A 194 -16.02 -9.83 -9.28
N GLY A 195 -17.11 -9.55 -9.99
CA GLY A 195 -18.41 -9.22 -9.39
C GLY A 195 -18.62 -7.74 -9.05
N PHE A 196 -17.62 -6.87 -9.26
CA PHE A 196 -17.77 -5.41 -9.18
C PHE A 196 -17.80 -4.77 -10.57
N SER A 197 -18.45 -3.61 -10.68
CA SER A 197 -18.33 -2.74 -11.86
C SER A 197 -17.03 -1.95 -11.75
N TRP A 198 -15.91 -2.52 -12.24
CA TRP A 198 -14.59 -1.90 -12.08
C TRP A 198 -13.98 -1.38 -13.38
N THR A 199 -13.16 -0.33 -13.27
CA THR A 199 -12.44 0.30 -14.39
C THR A 199 -10.95 0.43 -14.07
N SER A 200 -10.08 0.07 -15.01
CA SER A 200 -8.66 0.39 -14.91
C SER A 200 -8.41 1.86 -15.19
N ILE A 201 -7.82 2.56 -14.22
CA ILE A 201 -7.34 3.95 -14.36
C ILE A 201 -5.81 4.01 -14.49
N GLY A 202 -5.10 3.01 -13.95
CA GLY A 202 -3.64 2.90 -13.97
C GLY A 202 -3.11 2.29 -15.27
N ALA A 203 -2.09 1.44 -15.16
CA ALA A 203 -1.52 0.72 -16.30
C ALA A 203 -2.60 -0.06 -17.09
N ARG A 204 -2.56 0.05 -18.43
CA ARG A 204 -3.49 -0.68 -19.29
C ARG A 204 -3.18 -2.18 -19.26
N PRO A 205 -4.20 -3.05 -19.28
CA PRO A 205 -4.03 -4.51 -19.28
C PRO A 205 -2.97 -5.01 -20.26
N SER A 206 -3.03 -4.53 -21.51
CA SER A 206 -2.16 -4.97 -22.61
C SER A 206 -0.73 -4.45 -22.54
N ARG A 207 -0.41 -3.59 -21.57
CA ARG A 207 0.89 -2.94 -21.41
C ARG A 207 1.39 -3.00 -19.97
N TYR A 208 0.75 -3.78 -19.11
CA TYR A 208 1.12 -3.89 -17.70
C TYR A 208 2.38 -4.75 -17.52
N PRO A 209 3.36 -4.32 -16.69
CA PRO A 209 3.44 -3.07 -15.93
C PRO A 209 4.18 -1.92 -16.66
N GLU A 210 4.50 -2.05 -17.95
CA GLU A 210 5.34 -1.11 -18.72
C GLU A 210 4.60 0.08 -19.36
N ASP A 211 3.39 0.42 -18.90
CA ASP A 211 2.55 1.43 -19.54
C ASP A 211 2.93 2.87 -19.16
N LEU A 212 4.03 3.36 -19.74
CA LEU A 212 4.56 4.71 -19.52
C LEU A 212 3.54 5.85 -19.72
N ILE A 213 2.53 5.67 -20.57
CA ILE A 213 1.49 6.70 -20.74
C ILE A 213 0.65 6.82 -19.48
N SER A 214 0.36 5.68 -18.84
CA SER A 214 -0.48 5.64 -17.65
C SER A 214 0.25 6.19 -16.42
N LEU A 215 1.59 6.23 -16.40
CA LEU A 215 2.37 6.89 -15.34
C LEU A 215 1.98 8.37 -15.16
N TRP A 216 1.64 9.06 -16.25
CA TRP A 216 1.31 10.49 -16.23
C TRP A 216 -0.19 10.78 -16.26
N ARG A 217 -1.00 9.85 -16.79
CA ARG A 217 -2.41 10.09 -17.09
C ARG A 217 -3.41 9.38 -16.17
N TRP A 218 -2.95 8.60 -15.19
CA TRP A 218 -3.86 7.85 -14.32
C TRP A 218 -4.79 8.77 -13.51
N SER A 219 -4.29 9.88 -12.94
CA SER A 219 -5.12 10.86 -12.20
C SER A 219 -6.08 11.61 -13.12
N GLU A 220 -5.68 11.93 -14.37
CA GLU A 220 -6.59 12.52 -15.37
C GLU A 220 -7.77 11.59 -15.65
N ARG A 221 -7.52 10.29 -15.87
CA ARG A 221 -8.58 9.30 -16.11
C ARG A 221 -9.51 9.17 -14.91
N LEU A 222 -8.97 9.15 -13.69
CA LEU A 222 -9.79 9.14 -12.49
C LEU A 222 -10.67 10.38 -12.41
N ARG A 223 -10.13 11.56 -12.73
CA ARG A 223 -10.87 12.83 -12.72
C ARG A 223 -12.01 12.85 -13.73
N ASP A 224 -11.79 12.30 -14.92
CA ASP A 224 -12.83 12.22 -15.96
C ASP A 224 -13.97 11.27 -15.56
N LEU A 225 -13.64 10.17 -14.88
CA LEU A 225 -14.60 9.14 -14.45
C LEU A 225 -15.30 9.46 -13.12
N ALA A 226 -14.63 10.21 -12.25
CA ALA A 226 -15.08 10.61 -10.92
C ALA A 226 -14.66 12.07 -10.66
N PRO A 227 -15.35 13.04 -11.27
CA PRO A 227 -14.99 14.45 -11.13
C PRO A 227 -15.23 14.97 -9.70
N PRO A 228 -14.46 15.98 -9.26
CA PRO A 228 -14.67 16.64 -7.98
C PRO A 228 -16.11 17.15 -7.83
N LEU A 229 -16.67 16.99 -6.63
CA LEU A 229 -18.01 17.46 -6.30
C LEU A 229 -17.94 18.89 -5.75
N GLU A 230 -18.68 19.82 -6.35
CA GLU A 230 -18.62 21.28 -6.10
C GLU A 230 -18.86 21.72 -4.64
N ALA A 231 -19.33 20.83 -3.75
CA ALA A 231 -19.76 21.15 -2.39
C ALA A 231 -19.00 20.41 -1.26
N ALA A 232 -17.90 19.70 -1.55
CA ALA A 232 -17.14 19.02 -0.50
C ALA A 232 -16.28 20.01 0.30
N LYS A 233 -16.88 20.72 1.27
CA LYS A 233 -16.09 21.36 2.33
C LYS A 233 -15.26 20.27 3.02
N PRO A 234 -13.97 20.49 3.34
CA PRO A 234 -13.23 19.50 4.11
C PRO A 234 -13.93 19.32 5.45
N SER A 235 -14.54 18.17 5.65
CA SER A 235 -14.95 17.72 6.97
C SER A 235 -13.73 17.16 7.66
N THR A 236 -13.52 17.60 8.89
CA THR A 236 -12.57 17.00 9.80
C THR A 236 -13.24 15.81 10.49
N LEU A 237 -12.59 14.66 10.52
CA LEU A 237 -12.98 13.57 11.41
C LEU A 237 -12.41 13.87 12.81
N PRO A 238 -13.23 13.90 13.89
CA PRO A 238 -12.70 14.05 15.24
C PRO A 238 -11.75 12.91 15.59
N LEU A 239 -10.67 13.20 16.32
CA LEU A 239 -9.68 12.21 16.70
C LEU A 239 -10.31 11.02 17.44
N SER A 240 -11.25 11.26 18.37
CA SER A 240 -11.95 10.18 19.06
C SER A 240 -12.69 9.24 18.09
N ALA A 241 -13.32 9.79 17.06
CA ALA A 241 -14.01 8.99 16.05
C ALA A 241 -13.03 8.19 15.19
N LEU A 242 -11.83 8.70 14.93
CA LEU A 242 -10.77 7.93 14.26
C LEU A 242 -10.27 6.79 15.15
N LEU A 243 -10.06 7.04 16.45
CA LEU A 243 -9.59 6.03 17.39
C LEU A 243 -10.60 4.88 17.58
N ASP A 244 -11.91 5.17 17.53
CA ASP A 244 -12.97 4.16 17.60
C ASP A 244 -12.95 3.17 16.40
N LEU A 245 -12.27 3.51 15.30
CA LEU A 245 -12.12 2.66 14.12
C LEU A 245 -10.95 1.67 14.23
N ILE A 246 -9.96 1.94 15.08
CA ILE A 246 -8.73 1.12 15.18
C ILE A 246 -9.03 -0.36 15.50
N PRO A 247 -9.97 -0.72 16.40
CA PRO A 247 -10.29 -2.12 16.68
C PRO A 247 -10.89 -2.90 15.50
N GLN A 248 -11.26 -2.21 14.42
CA GLN A 248 -11.88 -2.80 13.22
C GLN A 248 -10.86 -3.06 12.11
N VAL A 249 -9.63 -2.57 12.28
CA VAL A 249 -8.50 -2.76 11.36
C VAL A 249 -7.86 -4.11 11.61
#